data_AF-L1P2S4-F1
#
_entry.id   AF-L1P2S4-F1
#
_cell.length_a   1.000
_cell.length_b   1.000
_cell.length_c   1.000
_cell.angle_alpha   90.00
_cell.angle_beta   90.00
_cell.angle_gamma   90.00
#
_symmetry.space_group_name_H-M   'P 1'
#
loop_
_entity.id
_entity.type
_entity.pdbx_description
1 polymer ?
#
loop_
_entity_poly.entity_id
_entity_poly.type
_entity_poly.pdbx_seq_one_letter_code
_entity_poly.pdbx_strand_id
1 'polypeptide(L)'
;MDWKIIILFLIVTFNSYSQEDKELITFLYHNAEKIDIEDDEFDNILSEWDFRNLYLSKMIKITFGDNDTTARKLKILEKIKDSFYKHALNEVKNEYRTYNNISGPYFVYLVEKKDKEVKGILEKIIADTTMRHDNREELKSFLKEYDTYYYINGKKRNIEIKKEANSSSYTISKIRNGEEVRVVEDEDDWLLIITTDGIKGYIHKNNIKIEIKQ
;
A
#
# COMPACT_ATOMS: atom_id res chain seq x y z
N MET A 1 -28.43 -5.41 -22.66
CA MET A 1 -26.97 -5.18 -22.61
C MET A 1 -26.32 -6.32 -23.36
N ASP A 2 -25.51 -6.04 -24.39
CA ASP A 2 -25.01 -7.06 -25.32
C ASP A 2 -23.88 -7.88 -24.68
N TRP A 3 -24.01 -9.21 -24.65
CA TRP A 3 -23.03 -10.14 -24.11
C TRP A 3 -21.65 -10.02 -24.78
N LYS A 4 -21.59 -9.63 -26.05
CA LYS A 4 -20.31 -9.34 -26.73
C LYS A 4 -19.63 -8.10 -26.19
N ILE A 5 -20.42 -7.09 -25.78
CA ILE A 5 -19.89 -5.88 -25.13
C ILE A 5 -19.37 -6.24 -23.74
N ILE A 6 -20.06 -7.09 -22.98
CA ILE A 6 -19.61 -7.55 -21.66
C ILE A 6 -18.30 -8.35 -21.75
N ILE A 7 -18.20 -9.27 -22.71
CA ILE A 7 -16.97 -10.07 -22.94
C ILE A 7 -15.80 -9.18 -23.39
N LEU A 8 -16.02 -8.23 -24.30
CA LEU A 8 -14.97 -7.28 -24.68
C LEU A 8 -14.55 -6.40 -23.49
N PHE A 9 -15.50 -5.93 -22.67
CA PHE A 9 -15.21 -5.14 -21.48
C PHE A 9 -14.34 -5.93 -20.51
N LEU A 10 -14.72 -7.19 -20.24
CA LEU A 10 -13.98 -8.10 -19.37
C LEU A 10 -12.56 -8.36 -19.90
N ILE A 11 -12.39 -8.63 -21.19
CA ILE A 11 -11.07 -8.84 -21.82
C ILE A 11 -10.20 -7.58 -21.76
N VAL A 12 -10.77 -6.41 -22.03
CA VAL A 12 -10.03 -5.13 -21.96
C VAL A 12 -9.61 -4.82 -20.52
N THR A 13 -10.50 -5.04 -19.54
CA THR A 13 -10.12 -4.94 -18.12
C THR A 13 -9.08 -6.00 -17.72
N PHE A 14 -9.16 -7.23 -18.24
CA PHE A 14 -8.20 -8.29 -17.91
C PHE A 14 -6.81 -8.05 -18.52
N ASN A 15 -6.74 -7.39 -19.68
CA ASN A 15 -5.48 -6.98 -20.31
C ASN A 15 -4.88 -5.71 -19.70
N SER A 16 -5.64 -4.92 -18.92
CA SER A 16 -5.10 -3.74 -18.24
C SER A 16 -4.30 -4.07 -16.97
N TYR A 17 -4.50 -5.25 -16.35
CA TYR A 17 -3.78 -5.62 -15.12
C TYR A 17 -2.29 -5.87 -15.39
N SER A 18 -1.43 -5.53 -14.41
CA SER A 18 -0.09 -6.11 -14.36
C SER A 18 -0.21 -7.62 -14.15
N GLN A 19 0.83 -8.37 -14.55
CA GLN A 19 0.89 -9.80 -14.29
C GLN A 19 0.89 -10.06 -12.77
N GLU A 20 1.62 -9.23 -12.03
CA GLU A 20 1.66 -9.20 -10.57
C GLU A 20 0.26 -9.07 -9.94
N ASP A 21 -0.59 -8.14 -10.42
CA ASP A 21 -1.95 -7.98 -9.91
C ASP A 21 -2.78 -9.25 -10.07
N LYS A 22 -2.66 -9.91 -11.24
CA LYS A 22 -3.39 -11.17 -11.49
C LYS A 22 -2.95 -12.27 -10.54
N GLU A 23 -1.66 -12.38 -10.28
CA GLU A 23 -1.09 -13.36 -9.36
C GLU A 23 -1.56 -13.10 -7.93
N LEU A 24 -1.49 -11.86 -7.45
CA LEU A 24 -1.95 -11.47 -6.12
C LEU A 24 -3.47 -11.70 -5.94
N ILE A 25 -4.30 -11.26 -6.89
CA ILE A 25 -5.76 -11.47 -6.87
C ILE A 25 -6.09 -12.97 -6.81
N THR A 26 -5.39 -13.78 -7.60
CA THR A 26 -5.58 -15.24 -7.64
C THR A 26 -5.16 -15.88 -6.33
N PHE A 27 -3.99 -15.51 -5.81
CA PHE A 27 -3.47 -16.00 -4.54
C PHE A 27 -4.44 -15.71 -3.39
N LEU A 28 -4.85 -14.44 -3.22
CA LEU A 28 -5.76 -14.01 -2.15
C LEU A 28 -7.08 -14.77 -2.22
N TYR A 29 -7.66 -14.91 -3.42
CA TYR A 29 -8.94 -15.61 -3.57
C TYR A 29 -8.83 -17.11 -3.24
N HIS A 30 -7.81 -17.80 -3.72
CA HIS A 30 -7.67 -19.25 -3.52
C HIS A 30 -7.15 -19.63 -2.13
N ASN A 31 -6.40 -18.74 -1.47
CA ASN A 31 -5.75 -19.03 -0.19
C ASN A 31 -6.31 -18.27 1.02
N ALA A 32 -7.40 -17.49 0.87
CA ALA A 32 -8.00 -16.71 1.97
C ALA A 32 -8.18 -17.48 3.30
N GLU A 33 -8.43 -18.79 3.27
CA GLU A 33 -8.64 -19.61 4.49
C GLU A 33 -7.35 -20.24 5.05
N LYS A 34 -6.25 -20.14 4.32
CA LYS A 34 -4.96 -20.77 4.64
C LYS A 34 -3.88 -19.77 5.03
N ILE A 35 -4.11 -18.48 4.78
CA ILE A 35 -3.18 -17.42 5.16
C ILE A 35 -3.09 -17.42 6.69
N ASP A 36 -1.88 -17.68 7.17
CA ASP A 36 -1.49 -17.50 8.55
C ASP A 36 -0.85 -16.11 8.68
N ILE A 37 -1.19 -15.37 9.74
CA ILE A 37 -0.63 -14.03 9.96
C ILE A 37 0.66 -14.07 10.77
N GLU A 38 0.98 -15.21 11.39
CA GLU A 38 2.21 -15.41 12.17
C GLU A 38 3.35 -15.93 11.28
N ASP A 39 3.05 -16.28 10.03
CA ASP A 39 4.01 -16.74 9.03
C ASP A 39 4.48 -15.55 8.18
N ASP A 40 5.75 -15.18 8.36
CA ASP A 40 6.37 -14.00 7.77
C ASP A 40 6.48 -14.08 6.23
N GLU A 41 6.34 -15.28 5.64
CA GLU A 41 6.24 -15.46 4.20
C GLU A 41 5.06 -14.69 3.59
N PHE A 42 4.02 -14.39 4.38
CA PHE A 42 2.84 -13.65 3.93
C PHE A 42 2.90 -12.14 4.15
N ASP A 43 3.89 -11.60 4.86
CA ASP A 43 3.93 -10.19 5.27
C ASP A 43 3.78 -9.22 4.09
N ASN A 44 4.52 -9.45 3.01
CA ASN A 44 4.46 -8.61 1.82
C ASN A 44 3.07 -8.66 1.15
N ILE A 45 2.47 -9.86 1.10
CA ILE A 45 1.14 -10.07 0.52
C ILE A 45 0.07 -9.38 1.37
N LEU A 46 0.20 -9.46 2.70
CA LEU A 46 -0.74 -8.89 3.65
C LEU A 46 -0.65 -7.35 3.70
N SER A 47 0.56 -6.81 3.62
CA SER A 47 0.79 -5.37 3.47
C SER A 47 0.19 -4.83 2.17
N GLU A 48 0.46 -5.48 1.03
CA GLU A 48 -0.14 -5.11 -0.26
C GLU A 48 -1.68 -5.22 -0.23
N TRP A 49 -2.21 -6.27 0.40
CA TRP A 49 -3.65 -6.43 0.59
C TRP A 49 -4.25 -5.27 1.39
N ASP A 50 -3.62 -4.86 2.49
CA ASP A 50 -4.10 -3.74 3.31
C ASP A 50 -4.08 -2.41 2.53
N PHE A 51 -2.92 -2.04 1.98
CA PHE A 51 -2.77 -0.77 1.24
C PHE A 51 -3.67 -0.67 0.01
N ARG A 52 -4.03 -1.80 -0.59
CA ARG A 52 -4.78 -1.85 -1.86
C ARG A 52 -6.14 -2.51 -1.73
N ASN A 53 -6.64 -2.69 -0.51
CA ASN A 53 -7.83 -3.47 -0.19
C ASN A 53 -9.05 -3.11 -1.05
N LEU A 54 -9.31 -1.82 -1.27
CA LEU A 54 -10.46 -1.35 -2.07
C LEU A 54 -10.35 -1.78 -3.54
N TYR A 55 -9.20 -1.52 -4.16
CA TYR A 55 -8.91 -1.94 -5.52
C TYR A 55 -8.94 -3.47 -5.65
N LEU A 56 -8.20 -4.19 -4.81
CA LEU A 56 -8.09 -5.64 -4.87
C LEU A 56 -9.44 -6.33 -4.61
N SER A 57 -10.27 -5.81 -3.70
CA SER A 57 -11.63 -6.32 -3.45
C SER A 57 -12.52 -6.19 -4.68
N LYS A 58 -12.54 -5.01 -5.30
CA LYS A 58 -13.26 -4.77 -6.56
C LYS A 58 -12.76 -5.73 -7.64
N MET A 59 -11.46 -5.93 -7.67
CA MET A 59 -10.79 -6.75 -8.65
C MET A 59 -11.10 -8.24 -8.52
N ILE A 60 -11.11 -8.76 -7.29
CA ILE A 60 -11.54 -10.12 -6.98
C ILE A 60 -12.98 -10.34 -7.47
N LYS A 61 -13.90 -9.39 -7.27
CA LYS A 61 -15.29 -9.49 -7.76
C LYS A 61 -15.39 -9.51 -9.28
N ILE A 62 -14.58 -8.73 -9.97
CA ILE A 62 -14.54 -8.72 -11.45
C ILE A 62 -14.00 -10.07 -11.97
N THR A 63 -12.95 -10.60 -11.35
CA THR A 63 -12.27 -11.83 -11.80
C THR A 63 -13.06 -13.09 -11.48
N PHE A 64 -13.63 -13.21 -10.28
CA PHE A 64 -14.29 -14.44 -9.79
C PHE A 64 -15.82 -14.34 -9.70
N GLY A 65 -16.38 -13.18 -10.06
CA GLY A 65 -17.80 -12.88 -9.97
C GLY A 65 -18.23 -12.34 -8.61
N ASP A 66 -19.23 -11.45 -8.60
CA ASP A 66 -19.83 -10.92 -7.37
C ASP A 66 -20.96 -11.83 -6.89
N ASN A 67 -20.60 -12.86 -6.11
CA ASN A 67 -21.50 -13.88 -5.59
C ASN A 67 -21.18 -14.19 -4.11
N ASP A 68 -22.01 -15.02 -3.47
CA ASP A 68 -21.88 -15.34 -2.04
C ASP A 68 -20.53 -15.95 -1.66
N THR A 69 -19.95 -16.78 -2.55
CA THR A 69 -18.62 -17.38 -2.34
C THR A 69 -17.55 -16.29 -2.30
N THR A 70 -17.56 -15.38 -3.26
CA THR A 70 -16.64 -14.23 -3.31
C THR A 70 -16.84 -13.32 -2.11
N ALA A 71 -18.09 -13.01 -1.73
CA ALA A 71 -18.40 -12.20 -0.56
C ALA A 71 -17.87 -12.82 0.74
N ARG A 72 -18.01 -14.15 0.90
CA ARG A 72 -17.46 -14.87 2.06
C ARG A 72 -15.95 -14.79 2.12
N LYS A 73 -15.27 -14.96 0.98
CA LYS A 73 -13.80 -14.85 0.90
C LYS A 73 -13.30 -13.44 1.22
N LEU A 74 -13.93 -12.40 0.67
CA LEU A 74 -13.60 -11.01 0.99
C LEU A 74 -13.81 -10.69 2.47
N LYS A 75 -14.85 -11.24 3.11
CA LYS A 75 -15.05 -11.10 4.55
C LYS A 75 -13.94 -11.75 5.39
N ILE A 76 -13.36 -12.85 4.91
CA ILE A 76 -12.21 -13.49 5.56
C ILE A 76 -10.96 -12.61 5.39
N LEU A 77 -10.68 -12.18 4.17
CA LEU A 77 -9.53 -11.31 3.88
C LEU A 77 -9.60 -9.98 4.65
N GLU A 78 -10.79 -9.42 4.86
CA GLU A 78 -10.96 -8.21 5.68
C GLU A 78 -10.60 -8.46 7.15
N LYS A 79 -10.99 -9.61 7.71
CA LYS A 79 -10.58 -10.00 9.07
C LYS A 79 -9.08 -10.27 9.18
N ILE A 80 -8.48 -10.82 8.13
CA ILE A 80 -7.03 -11.04 8.06
C ILE A 80 -6.31 -9.71 8.07
N LYS A 81 -6.76 -8.72 7.29
CA LYS A 81 -6.21 -7.35 7.30
C LYS A 81 -6.21 -6.74 8.71
N ASP A 82 -7.35 -6.79 9.40
CA ASP A 82 -7.47 -6.27 10.77
C ASP A 82 -6.55 -7.00 11.76
N SER A 83 -6.38 -8.31 11.57
CA SER A 83 -5.53 -9.14 12.43
C SER A 83 -4.05 -8.90 12.17
N PHE A 84 -3.65 -8.77 10.90
CA PHE A 84 -2.28 -8.46 10.48
C PHE A 84 -1.82 -7.11 11.04
N TYR A 85 -2.63 -6.06 10.92
CA TYR A 85 -2.30 -4.75 11.50
C TYR A 85 -2.09 -4.83 13.03
N LYS A 86 -2.94 -5.59 13.74
CA LYS A 86 -2.77 -5.80 15.18
C LYS A 86 -1.54 -6.62 15.52
N HIS A 87 -1.23 -7.64 14.72
CA HIS A 87 -0.03 -8.46 14.87
C HIS A 87 1.23 -7.59 14.71
N ALA A 88 1.35 -6.87 13.60
CA ALA A 88 2.45 -5.94 13.36
C ALA A 88 2.64 -4.93 14.51
N LEU A 89 1.53 -4.35 14.99
CA LEU A 89 1.58 -3.38 16.10
C LEU A 89 2.06 -4.03 17.42
N ASN A 90 1.68 -5.28 17.68
CA ASN A 90 2.15 -6.01 18.86
C ASN A 90 3.64 -6.35 18.74
N GLU A 91 4.09 -6.79 17.57
CA GLU A 91 5.51 -7.11 17.32
C GLU A 91 6.41 -5.90 17.53
N VAL A 92 6.07 -4.74 16.97
CA VAL A 92 6.85 -3.49 17.17
C VAL A 92 6.88 -3.07 18.65
N LYS A 93 5.77 -3.23 19.38
CA LYS A 93 5.75 -2.95 20.83
C LYS A 93 6.61 -3.93 21.63
N ASN A 94 6.62 -5.19 21.24
CA ASN A 94 7.41 -6.22 21.90
C ASN A 94 8.90 -6.00 21.65
N GLU A 95 9.28 -5.65 20.42
CA GLU A 95 10.65 -5.25 20.08
C GLU A 95 11.10 -4.05 20.92
N TYR A 96 10.28 -3.00 20.97
CA TYR A 96 10.56 -1.81 21.80
C TYR A 96 10.75 -2.16 23.28
N ARG A 97 9.87 -2.99 23.87
CA ARG A 97 9.99 -3.40 25.28
C ARG A 97 11.25 -4.21 25.56
N THR A 98 11.67 -5.03 24.59
CA THR A 98 12.77 -5.99 24.77
C THR A 98 14.12 -5.32 24.54
N TYR A 99 14.22 -4.48 23.51
CA TYR A 99 15.49 -3.94 23.03
C TYR A 99 15.62 -2.43 23.19
N ASN A 100 14.56 -1.74 23.64
CA ASN A 100 14.45 -0.28 23.61
C ASN A 100 14.80 0.31 22.23
N ASN A 101 14.45 -0.42 21.18
CA ASN A 101 14.67 -0.07 19.79
C ASN A 101 13.57 -0.71 18.93
N ILE A 102 13.39 -0.24 17.70
CA ILE A 102 12.44 -0.78 16.72
C ILE A 102 13.06 -0.84 15.33
N SER A 103 12.73 -1.88 14.57
CA SER A 103 13.25 -2.09 13.22
C SER A 103 12.39 -3.08 12.43
N GLY A 104 12.81 -3.41 11.21
CA GLY A 104 12.20 -4.50 10.44
C GLY A 104 10.89 -4.15 9.73
N PRO A 105 10.30 -5.14 9.04
CA PRO A 105 9.22 -4.93 8.08
C PRO A 105 7.92 -4.43 8.73
N TYR A 106 7.57 -4.92 9.93
CA TYR A 106 6.39 -4.46 10.64
C TYR A 106 6.49 -3.00 11.07
N PHE A 107 7.68 -2.55 11.48
CA PHE A 107 7.91 -1.14 11.78
C PHE A 107 7.73 -0.29 10.52
N VAL A 108 8.39 -0.65 9.41
CA VAL A 108 8.26 0.06 8.12
C VAL A 108 6.80 0.15 7.67
N TYR A 109 6.08 -0.97 7.68
CA TYR A 109 4.65 -1.02 7.38
C TYR A 109 3.85 -0.03 8.24
N LEU A 110 4.08 0.02 9.56
CA LEU A 110 3.36 0.94 10.45
C LEU A 110 3.78 2.42 10.30
N VAL A 111 5.02 2.70 9.88
CA VAL A 111 5.45 4.04 9.47
C VAL A 111 4.67 4.50 8.24
N GLU A 112 4.59 3.67 7.22
CA GLU A 112 3.85 3.94 6.00
C GLU A 112 2.34 4.10 6.26
N LYS A 113 1.78 3.34 7.22
CA LYS A 113 0.39 3.49 7.70
C LYS A 113 0.17 4.74 8.54
N LYS A 114 1.22 5.50 8.87
CA LYS A 114 1.18 6.67 9.74
C LYS A 114 0.59 6.33 11.12
N ASP A 115 0.93 5.16 11.65
CA ASP A 115 0.47 4.72 12.95
C ASP A 115 0.96 5.65 14.09
N LYS A 116 0.01 6.21 14.85
CA LYS A 116 0.30 7.20 15.88
C LYS A 116 0.99 6.60 17.10
N GLU A 117 0.73 5.35 17.42
CA GLU A 117 1.33 4.70 18.58
C GLU A 117 2.79 4.38 18.30
N VAL A 118 3.09 3.86 17.10
CA VAL A 118 4.46 3.64 16.62
C VAL A 118 5.21 4.97 16.49
N LYS A 119 4.58 6.04 15.99
CA LYS A 119 5.20 7.38 15.99
C LYS A 119 5.62 7.80 17.40
N GLY A 120 4.75 7.62 18.39
CA GLY A 120 5.07 7.95 19.78
C GLY A 120 6.16 7.07 20.40
N ILE A 121 6.31 5.82 19.97
CA ILE A 121 7.45 4.95 20.36
C ILE A 121 8.74 5.49 19.73
N LEU A 122 8.70 5.79 18.43
CA LEU A 122 9.84 6.32 17.68
C LEU A 122 10.37 7.62 18.28
N GLU A 123 9.48 8.55 18.63
CA GLU A 123 9.83 9.81 19.29
C GLU A 123 10.52 9.59 20.65
N LYS A 124 10.05 8.62 21.45
CA LYS A 124 10.67 8.28 22.74
C LYS A 124 12.10 7.75 22.57
N ILE A 125 12.33 6.85 21.61
CA ILE A 125 13.66 6.31 21.33
C ILE A 125 14.60 7.44 20.88
N ILE A 126 14.13 8.32 20.01
CA ILE A 126 14.93 9.45 19.51
C ILE A 126 15.22 10.48 20.61
N ALA A 127 14.30 10.70 21.56
CA ALA A 127 14.48 11.62 22.67
C ALA A 127 15.41 11.09 23.76
N ASP A 128 15.54 9.76 23.91
CA ASP A 128 16.44 9.16 24.88
C ASP A 128 17.91 9.31 24.42
N THR A 129 18.62 10.29 24.96
CA THR A 129 20.04 10.54 24.67
C THR A 129 20.98 9.71 25.53
N THR A 130 20.47 8.95 26.50
CA THR A 130 21.31 8.15 27.41
C THR A 130 21.79 6.86 26.75
N MET A 131 21.07 6.40 25.73
CA MET A 131 21.38 5.20 24.98
C MET A 131 22.05 5.53 23.65
N ARG A 132 23.19 4.87 23.38
CA ARG A 132 23.86 4.97 22.08
C ARG A 132 23.12 4.06 21.09
N HIS A 133 22.27 4.68 20.28
CA HIS A 133 21.58 4.03 19.18
C HIS A 133 22.36 4.30 17.90
N ASP A 134 23.10 3.31 17.41
CA ASP A 134 23.89 3.44 16.16
C ASP A 134 22.97 3.67 14.93
N ASN A 135 21.66 3.39 15.05
CA ASN A 135 20.61 3.64 14.04
C ASN A 135 19.82 4.95 14.26
N ARG A 136 20.24 5.87 15.14
CA ARG A 136 19.44 7.08 15.46
C ARG A 136 19.10 7.94 14.25
N GLU A 137 20.03 8.10 13.31
CA GLU A 137 19.79 8.91 12.09
C GLU A 137 18.78 8.24 11.15
N GLU A 138 18.79 6.90 11.08
CA GLU A 138 17.79 6.12 10.36
C GLU A 138 16.40 6.31 10.99
N LEU A 139 16.29 6.20 12.32
CA LEU A 139 15.04 6.46 13.05
C LEU A 139 14.51 7.88 12.82
N LYS A 140 15.38 8.91 12.78
CA LYS A 140 14.99 10.28 12.41
C LYS A 140 14.47 10.38 10.99
N SER A 141 15.01 9.59 10.05
CA SER A 141 14.49 9.53 8.68
C SER A 141 13.06 8.99 8.65
N PHE A 142 12.78 7.91 9.40
CA PHE A 142 11.42 7.41 9.55
C PHE A 142 10.49 8.42 10.22
N LEU A 143 10.96 9.18 11.21
CA LEU A 143 10.14 10.23 11.84
C LEU A 143 9.80 11.35 10.83
N LYS A 144 10.76 11.75 9.99
CA LYS A 144 10.51 12.68 8.89
C LYS A 144 9.51 12.09 7.89
N GLU A 145 9.56 10.79 7.63
CA GLU A 145 8.62 10.12 6.76
C GLU A 145 7.19 10.23 7.29
N TYR A 146 6.94 10.05 8.59
CA TYR A 146 5.62 10.28 9.21
C TYR A 146 5.02 11.64 8.85
N ASP A 147 5.87 12.66 8.80
CA ASP A 147 5.48 14.04 8.58
C ASP A 147 5.45 14.42 7.10
N THR A 148 5.87 13.53 6.20
CA THR A 148 5.90 13.77 4.75
C THR A 148 4.62 13.27 4.07
N TYR A 149 4.01 14.13 3.28
CA TYR A 149 2.78 13.88 2.52
C TYR A 149 2.98 14.24 1.05
N TYR A 150 2.42 13.42 0.15
CA TYR A 150 2.53 13.62 -1.29
C TYR A 150 1.15 13.88 -1.89
N TYR A 151 1.02 15.01 -2.60
CA TYR A 151 -0.23 15.44 -3.19
C TYR A 151 -0.07 15.58 -4.71
N ILE A 152 -1.12 15.20 -5.45
CA ILE A 152 -1.15 15.43 -6.89
C ILE A 152 -1.22 16.94 -7.16
N ASN A 153 -0.31 17.44 -7.99
CA ASN A 153 -0.21 18.84 -8.37
C ASN A 153 0.32 18.97 -9.81
N GLY A 154 -0.47 18.54 -10.78
CA GLY A 154 -0.13 18.66 -12.19
C GLY A 154 -0.87 19.79 -12.90
N LYS A 155 -0.37 20.15 -14.10
CA LYS A 155 -0.95 21.22 -14.93
C LYS A 155 -2.33 20.90 -15.49
N LYS A 156 -2.67 19.61 -15.63
CA LYS A 156 -3.96 19.14 -16.15
C LYS A 156 -4.94 18.91 -15.00
N ARG A 157 -6.24 18.99 -15.27
CA ARG A 157 -7.29 18.72 -14.26
C ARG A 157 -7.25 17.28 -13.73
N ASN A 158 -6.97 16.33 -14.62
CA ASN A 158 -6.83 14.92 -14.28
C ASN A 158 -5.45 14.46 -14.77
N ILE A 159 -4.64 13.93 -13.86
CA ILE A 159 -3.30 13.41 -14.12
C ILE A 159 -3.39 11.92 -14.40
N GLU A 160 -2.66 11.45 -15.39
CA GLU A 160 -2.64 10.06 -15.80
C GLU A 160 -1.72 9.25 -14.90
N ILE A 161 -2.24 8.12 -14.40
CA ILE A 161 -1.44 7.09 -13.73
C ILE A 161 -1.10 6.04 -14.79
N LYS A 162 0.20 5.78 -14.95
CA LYS A 162 0.77 4.91 -15.97
C LYS A 162 1.02 3.50 -15.42
N LYS A 163 0.99 2.50 -16.29
CA LYS A 163 1.32 1.12 -15.93
C LYS A 163 2.82 0.93 -15.68
N GLU A 164 3.65 1.66 -16.42
CA GLU A 164 5.12 1.62 -16.36
C GLU A 164 5.68 3.05 -16.31
N ALA A 165 6.93 3.20 -15.87
CA ALA A 165 7.66 4.47 -15.73
C ALA A 165 8.05 5.10 -17.09
N ASN A 166 7.08 5.32 -17.98
CA ASN A 166 7.28 6.03 -19.24
C ASN A 166 5.98 6.68 -19.75
N SER A 167 6.12 7.79 -20.50
CA SER A 167 4.96 8.59 -20.94
C SER A 167 4.08 7.89 -21.98
N SER A 168 4.65 6.97 -22.75
CA SER A 168 3.96 6.14 -23.75
C SER A 168 3.18 4.98 -23.15
N SER A 169 3.40 4.66 -21.87
CA SER A 169 2.77 3.53 -21.22
C SER A 169 1.25 3.71 -21.13
N TYR A 170 0.56 2.57 -21.07
CA TYR A 170 -0.88 2.51 -20.89
C TYR A 170 -1.31 3.27 -19.64
N THR A 171 -2.40 4.03 -19.74
CA THR A 171 -2.97 4.76 -18.61
C THR A 171 -3.95 3.84 -17.87
N ILE A 172 -3.58 3.43 -16.65
CA ILE A 172 -4.41 2.54 -15.83
C ILE A 172 -5.54 3.29 -15.11
N SER A 173 -5.32 4.57 -14.79
CA SER A 173 -6.31 5.42 -14.12
C SER A 173 -5.99 6.90 -14.30
N LYS A 174 -6.88 7.76 -13.80
CA LYS A 174 -6.67 9.21 -13.71
C LYS A 174 -7.00 9.71 -12.31
N ILE A 175 -6.19 10.62 -11.80
CA ILE A 175 -6.29 11.17 -10.45
C ILE A 175 -6.37 12.71 -10.49
N ARG A 176 -7.08 13.33 -9.54
CA ARG A 176 -7.27 14.80 -9.52
C ARG A 176 -6.18 15.48 -8.70
N ASN A 177 -5.93 16.75 -9.04
CA ASN A 177 -5.09 17.61 -8.20
C ASN A 177 -5.65 17.72 -6.78
N GLY A 178 -4.75 17.80 -5.80
CA GLY A 178 -5.05 17.87 -4.38
C GLY A 178 -5.31 16.52 -3.72
N GLU A 179 -5.48 15.44 -4.47
CA GLU A 179 -5.59 14.11 -3.88
C GLU A 179 -4.23 13.65 -3.32
N GLU A 180 -4.27 13.04 -2.15
CA GLU A 180 -3.09 12.46 -1.48
C GLU A 180 -2.76 11.10 -2.09
N VAL A 181 -1.47 10.78 -2.15
CA VAL A 181 -0.98 9.48 -2.59
C VAL A 181 0.13 9.00 -1.68
N ARG A 182 0.27 7.68 -1.56
CA ARG A 182 1.46 7.04 -1.00
C ARG A 182 2.50 6.89 -2.11
N VAL A 183 3.76 7.22 -1.84
CA VAL A 183 4.89 6.90 -2.72
C VAL A 183 5.52 5.61 -2.22
N VAL A 184 5.71 4.65 -3.11
CA VAL A 184 6.29 3.32 -2.83
C VAL A 184 7.72 3.23 -3.32
N GLU A 185 7.96 3.78 -4.51
CA GLU A 185 9.29 3.82 -5.13
C GLU A 185 9.50 5.21 -5.74
N ASP A 186 10.74 5.67 -5.64
CA ASP A 186 11.20 6.94 -6.19
C ASP A 186 12.39 6.64 -7.12
N GLU A 187 12.14 6.60 -8.42
CA GLU A 187 13.13 6.22 -9.44
C GLU A 187 13.16 7.23 -10.60
N ASP A 188 14.34 7.79 -10.88
CA ASP A 188 14.58 8.75 -11.96
C ASP A 188 13.56 9.93 -11.96
N ASP A 189 12.68 10.00 -12.96
CA ASP A 189 11.66 11.04 -13.13
C ASP A 189 10.25 10.59 -12.68
N TRP A 190 10.13 9.34 -12.24
CA TRP A 190 8.86 8.68 -11.95
C TRP A 190 8.77 8.26 -10.48
N LEU A 191 7.55 8.28 -9.97
CA LEU A 191 7.21 7.70 -8.67
C LEU A 191 6.23 6.57 -8.90
N LEU A 192 6.48 5.42 -8.27
CA LEU A 192 5.45 4.41 -8.09
C LEU A 192 4.59 4.85 -6.91
N ILE A 193 3.28 5.01 -7.13
CA ILE A 193 2.35 5.48 -6.12
C ILE A 193 1.25 4.47 -5.85
N ILE A 194 0.65 4.56 -4.66
CA ILE A 194 -0.67 3.99 -4.35
C ILE A 194 -1.62 5.12 -3.99
N THR A 195 -2.73 5.16 -4.69
CA THR A 195 -3.84 6.09 -4.45
C THR A 195 -4.70 5.66 -3.26
N THR A 196 -5.52 6.56 -2.72
CA THR A 196 -6.39 6.24 -1.58
C THR A 196 -7.42 5.14 -1.86
N ASP A 197 -7.77 4.88 -3.13
CA ASP A 197 -8.63 3.77 -3.54
C ASP A 197 -7.86 2.49 -3.90
N GLY A 198 -6.54 2.47 -3.69
CA GLY A 198 -5.69 1.28 -3.79
C GLY A 198 -5.09 1.01 -5.17
N ILE A 199 -5.23 1.93 -6.13
CA ILE A 199 -4.61 1.81 -7.45
C ILE A 199 -3.10 2.08 -7.32
N LYS A 200 -2.29 1.09 -7.71
CA LYS A 200 -0.83 1.14 -7.77
C LYS A 200 -0.37 1.42 -9.19
N GLY A 201 0.49 2.41 -9.39
CA GLY A 201 1.04 2.73 -10.71
C GLY A 201 1.94 3.96 -10.73
N TYR A 202 2.49 4.30 -11.89
CA TYR A 202 3.52 5.31 -12.03
C TYR A 202 2.97 6.70 -12.35
N ILE A 203 3.57 7.72 -11.75
CA ILE A 203 3.30 9.13 -12.03
C ILE A 203 4.62 9.91 -12.14
N HIS A 204 4.71 10.84 -13.08
CA HIS A 204 5.90 11.67 -13.21
C HIS A 204 5.98 12.67 -12.03
N LYS A 205 7.16 12.80 -11.42
CA LYS A 205 7.48 13.73 -10.32
C LYS A 205 6.98 15.17 -10.51
N ASN A 206 6.96 15.65 -11.75
CA ASN A 206 6.46 17.00 -12.08
C ASN A 206 4.97 17.22 -11.79
N ASN A 207 4.22 16.15 -11.46
CA ASN A 207 2.83 16.22 -11.06
C ASN A 207 2.63 15.99 -9.55
N ILE A 208 3.68 16.08 -8.74
CA ILE A 208 3.62 15.83 -7.30
C ILE A 208 4.11 17.07 -6.54
N LYS A 209 3.37 17.43 -5.49
CA LYS A 209 3.78 18.38 -4.46
C LYS A 209 4.07 17.60 -3.18
N ILE A 210 5.22 17.85 -2.57
CA ILE A 210 5.59 17.29 -1.27
C ILE A 210 5.27 18.33 -0.19
N GLU A 211 4.69 17.89 0.91
CA GLU A 211 4.39 18.71 2.07
C GLU A 211 4.90 18.02 3.35
N ILE A 212 5.61 18.76 4.19
CA ILE A 212 6.10 18.27 5.49
C ILE A 212 5.31 18.97 6.58
N LYS A 213 4.51 18.22 7.35
CA LYS A 213 3.68 18.74 8.44
C LYS A 213 4.46 18.65 9.75
N GLN A 214 4.84 19.79 10.30
CA GLN A 214 5.50 19.91 11.61
C GLN A 214 4.50 19.78 12.76
#